data_AF-A0A227IZ99-F1
#
_entry.id   AF-A0A227IZ99-F1
#
_cell.length_a   1.000
_cell.length_b   1.000
_cell.length_c   1.000
_cell.angle_alpha   90.00
_cell.angle_beta   90.00
_cell.angle_gamma   90.00
#
_symmetry.space_group_name_H-M   'P 1'
#
loop_
_entity.id
_entity.type
_entity.pdbx_description
1 polymer ?
#
loop_
_entity_poly.entity_id
_entity_poly.type
_entity_poly.pdbx_seq_one_letter_code
_entity_poly.pdbx_strand_id
1 'polypeptide(L)'
;VLNQYSPEPLTYTRVNFNDPLFVLYSSGTTGKPKCIVHSVGGTILNHVKEHQLHCDIQPNDRVFYYTTCGWMMWNWHVSALASGACLV
;
A
#
# COMPACT_ATOMS: atom_id res chain seq x y z
N VAL A 1 -24.92 -7.15 -1.59
CA VAL A 1 -24.49 -6.33 -0.42
C VAL A 1 -24.04 -4.94 -0.85
N LEU A 2 -23.16 -4.80 -1.85
CA LEU A 2 -22.70 -3.46 -2.30
C LEU A 2 -23.74 -2.64 -3.10
N ASN A 3 -24.72 -3.28 -3.74
CA ASN A 3 -25.75 -2.61 -4.56
C ASN A 3 -26.66 -1.63 -3.81
N GLN A 4 -26.57 -1.57 -2.48
CA GLN A 4 -27.34 -0.64 -1.63
C GLN A 4 -26.60 0.68 -1.39
N TYR A 5 -25.33 0.78 -1.77
CA TYR A 5 -24.51 1.97 -1.58
C TYR A 5 -24.50 2.82 -2.84
N SER A 6 -24.94 4.08 -2.72
CA SER A 6 -24.73 5.09 -3.75
C SER A 6 -23.30 5.62 -3.66
N PRO A 7 -22.56 5.77 -4.78
CA PRO A 7 -21.23 6.36 -4.76
C PRO A 7 -21.30 7.81 -4.30
N GLU A 8 -20.60 8.13 -3.22
CA GLU A 8 -20.40 9.51 -2.75
C GLU A 8 -19.09 10.07 -3.32
N PRO A 9 -19.00 11.38 -3.57
CA PRO A 9 -17.74 12.02 -3.98
C PRO A 9 -16.63 11.80 -2.94
N LEU A 10 -15.47 11.33 -3.39
CA LEU A 10 -14.29 11.18 -2.54
C LEU A 10 -13.60 12.54 -2.36
N THR A 11 -13.38 12.93 -1.10
CA THR A 11 -12.56 14.11 -0.75
C THR A 11 -11.21 13.64 -0.23
N TYR A 12 -10.12 14.15 -0.81
CA TYR A 12 -8.76 13.82 -0.41
C TYR A 12 -8.12 14.98 0.36
N THR A 13 -7.50 14.67 1.49
CA THR A 13 -6.68 15.64 2.24
C THR A 13 -5.30 15.74 1.58
N ARG A 14 -4.86 16.96 1.29
CA ARG A 14 -3.50 17.19 0.78
C ARG A 14 -2.51 17.07 1.94
N VAL A 15 -1.46 16.27 1.74
CA VAL A 15 -0.42 15.98 2.73
C VAL A 15 0.95 16.23 2.11
N ASN A 16 1.96 16.46 2.93
CA ASN A 16 3.34 16.63 2.48
C ASN A 16 3.95 15.28 2.10
N PHE A 17 5.03 15.33 1.32
CA PHE A 17 5.73 14.12 0.86
C PHE A 17 6.25 13.25 2.01
N ASN A 18 6.74 13.88 3.08
CA ASN A 18 7.33 13.21 4.25
C ASN A 18 6.34 12.98 5.39
N ASP A 19 5.05 13.29 5.21
CA ASP A 19 4.05 13.00 6.23
C ASP A 19 3.93 11.47 6.44
N PRO A 20 3.60 11.01 7.65
CA PRO A 20 3.51 9.59 7.96
C PRO A 20 2.31 8.94 7.25
N LEU A 21 2.53 7.74 6.71
CA LEU A 21 1.51 6.90 6.06
C LEU A 21 1.08 5.74 6.96
N PHE A 22 2.03 4.92 7.43
CA PHE A 22 1.76 3.81 8.34
C PHE A 22 2.97 3.48 9.22
N VAL A 23 2.73 2.69 10.27
CA VAL A 23 3.76 2.12 11.14
C VAL A 23 3.82 0.61 10.94
N LEU A 24 4.97 0.10 10.53
CA LEU A 24 5.26 -1.33 10.50
C LEU A 24 6.09 -1.73 11.71
N TYR A 25 5.65 -2.75 12.43
CA TYR A 25 6.37 -3.28 13.57
C TYR A 25 7.31 -4.39 13.11
N SER A 26 8.57 -4.31 13.52
CA SER A 26 9.52 -5.43 13.39
C SER A 26 9.79 -6.06 14.75
N SER A 27 10.06 -7.37 14.76
CA SER A 27 10.22 -8.16 16.00
C SER A 27 11.29 -7.61 16.94
N GLY A 28 12.36 -7.01 16.41
CA GLY A 28 13.49 -6.51 17.20
C GLY A 28 14.29 -7.65 17.84
N THR A 29 15.62 -7.57 17.80
CA THR A 29 16.48 -8.62 18.36
C THR A 29 16.82 -8.41 19.85
N THR A 30 16.49 -7.25 20.43
CA THR A 30 16.98 -6.84 21.76
C THR A 30 15.91 -6.22 22.67
N GLY A 31 14.61 -6.40 22.38
CA GLY A 31 13.57 -5.84 23.25
C GLY A 31 12.20 -5.72 22.58
N LYS A 32 11.46 -4.65 22.92
CA LYS A 32 10.14 -4.38 22.37
C LYS A 32 10.20 -4.22 20.84
N PRO A 33 9.12 -4.55 20.11
CA PRO A 33 9.04 -4.34 18.66
C PRO A 33 9.37 -2.91 18.26
N LYS A 34 10.12 -2.74 17.17
CA LYS A 34 10.49 -1.41 16.66
C LYS A 34 9.38 -0.88 15.76
N CYS A 35 8.89 0.32 16.07
CA CYS A 35 7.96 1.07 15.23
C CYS A 35 8.72 1.71 14.06
N ILE A 36 8.49 1.23 12.84
CA ILE A 36 9.09 1.81 11.63
C ILE A 36 8.03 2.65 10.93
N VAL A 37 8.24 3.96 10.89
CA VAL A 37 7.33 4.91 10.23
C VAL A 37 7.70 5.04 8.76
N HIS A 38 6.71 4.82 7.89
CA HIS A 38 6.84 4.99 6.45
C HIS A 38 6.15 6.30 6.01
N SER A 39 6.77 7.06 5.10
CA SER A 39 6.21 8.32 4.60
C SER A 39 5.31 8.11 3.38
N VAL A 40 4.34 9.00 3.18
CA VAL A 40 3.37 8.94 2.07
C VAL A 40 4.08 8.90 0.72
N GLY A 41 4.88 9.92 0.42
CA GLY A 41 5.51 10.07 -0.89
C GLY A 41 6.58 9.02 -1.17
N GLY A 42 7.45 8.75 -0.19
CA GLY A 42 8.53 7.79 -0.33
C GLY A 42 8.04 6.37 -0.57
N THR A 43 7.03 5.94 0.19
CA THR A 43 6.46 4.60 0.06
C THR A 43 5.71 4.41 -1.25
N ILE A 44 4.79 5.32 -1.60
CA ILE A 44 4.00 5.19 -2.83
C ILE A 44 4.92 5.20 -4.06
N LEU A 45 5.89 6.12 -4.12
CA LEU A 45 6.82 6.20 -5.24
C LEU A 45 7.65 4.92 -5.37
N ASN A 46 8.16 4.38 -4.27
CA ASN A 46 8.94 3.15 -4.31
C ASN A 46 8.10 1.94 -4.72
N HIS A 47 6.87 1.81 -4.21
CA HIS A 47 5.98 0.71 -4.58
C HIS A 47 5.60 0.77 -6.06
N VAL A 48 5.22 1.94 -6.60
CA VAL A 48 4.87 2.07 -8.03
C VAL A 48 6.06 1.74 -8.93
N LYS A 49 7.27 2.19 -8.56
CA LYS A 49 8.51 1.81 -9.25
C LYS A 49 8.70 0.28 -9.25
N GLU A 50 8.54 -0.39 -8.11
CA GLU A 50 8.66 -1.85 -8.02
C GLU A 50 7.58 -2.56 -8.84
N HIS A 51 6.32 -2.14 -8.72
CA HIS A 51 5.21 -2.71 -9.46
C HIS A 51 5.44 -2.63 -10.97
N GLN A 52 5.68 -1.44 -11.51
CA GLN A 52 5.69 -1.21 -12.95
C GLN A 52 7.02 -1.60 -13.60
N LEU A 53 8.15 -1.42 -12.90
CA LEU A 53 9.46 -1.63 -13.51
C LEU A 53 10.09 -2.97 -13.15
N HIS A 54 9.84 -3.50 -11.94
CA HIS A 54 10.47 -4.74 -11.51
C HIS A 54 9.54 -5.95 -11.65
N CYS A 55 8.23 -5.74 -11.49
CA CYS A 55 7.23 -6.80 -11.55
C CYS A 55 6.38 -6.78 -12.82
N ASP A 56 6.54 -5.76 -13.67
CA ASP A 56 5.76 -5.57 -14.91
C ASP A 56 4.24 -5.60 -14.67
N ILE A 57 3.78 -5.05 -13.53
CA ILE A 57 2.34 -4.93 -13.23
C ILE A 57 1.76 -3.83 -14.11
N GLN A 58 0.84 -4.21 -14.99
CA GLN A 58 0.17 -3.35 -15.94
C GLN A 58 -1.27 -3.02 -15.51
N PRO A 59 -1.87 -1.95 -16.06
CA PRO A 59 -3.28 -1.67 -15.85
C PRO A 59 -4.17 -2.86 -16.24
N ASN A 60 -5.19 -3.14 -15.44
CA ASN A 60 -6.11 -4.28 -15.55
C ASN A 60 -5.55 -5.66 -15.19
N ASP A 61 -4.26 -5.78 -14.82
CA ASP A 61 -3.74 -7.03 -14.27
C ASP A 61 -4.45 -7.39 -12.96
N ARG A 62 -4.50 -8.69 -12.67
CA ARG A 62 -5.02 -9.22 -11.41
C ARG A 62 -3.85 -9.61 -10.53
N VAL A 63 -3.49 -8.75 -9.60
CA VAL A 63 -2.37 -8.99 -8.68
C VAL A 63 -2.90 -9.81 -7.52
N PHE A 64 -2.23 -10.93 -7.23
CA PHE A 64 -2.46 -11.75 -6.04
C PHE A 64 -1.13 -11.94 -5.31
N TYR A 65 -1.11 -11.61 -4.02
CA TYR A 65 0.00 -11.96 -3.14
C TYR A 65 -0.57 -12.54 -1.85
N TYR A 66 -0.25 -13.80 -1.55
CA TYR A 66 -0.71 -14.43 -0.32
C TYR A 66 -0.03 -13.78 0.90
N THR A 67 -0.78 -12.99 1.64
CA THR A 67 -0.27 -12.22 2.78
C THR A 67 -1.40 -11.90 3.77
N THR A 68 -1.04 -11.49 4.99
CA THR A 68 -2.00 -10.98 5.99
C THR A 68 -1.73 -9.51 6.26
N CYS A 69 -2.70 -8.78 6.83
CA CYS A 69 -2.57 -7.34 7.08
C CYS A 69 -1.40 -6.95 8.02
N GLY A 70 -0.81 -7.91 8.73
CA GLY A 70 0.35 -7.67 9.60
C GLY A 70 1.71 -7.68 8.88
N TRP A 71 1.75 -8.13 7.62
CA TRP A 71 2.99 -8.21 6.85
C TRP A 71 3.17 -7.00 5.94
N MET A 72 4.42 -6.62 5.69
CA MET A 72 4.72 -5.50 4.78
C MET A 72 4.17 -5.73 3.37
N MET A 73 4.13 -6.99 2.92
CA MET A 73 3.63 -7.35 1.59
C MET A 73 2.17 -6.98 1.38
N TRP A 74 1.36 -6.87 2.44
CA TRP A 74 0.00 -6.36 2.33
C TRP A 74 -0.02 -4.89 1.92
N ASN A 75 0.87 -4.06 2.46
CA ASN A 75 0.97 -2.63 2.11
C ASN A 75 1.47 -2.45 0.66
N TRP A 76 2.43 -3.29 0.26
CA TRP A 76 2.90 -3.37 -1.13
C TRP A 76 1.76 -3.75 -2.06
N HIS A 77 1.04 -4.84 -1.75
CA HIS A 77 -0.12 -5.34 -2.51
C HIS A 77 -1.21 -4.28 -2.70
N VAL A 78 -1.62 -3.60 -1.62
CA VAL A 78 -2.62 -2.52 -1.68
C VAL A 78 -2.19 -1.41 -2.64
N SER A 79 -0.89 -1.09 -2.68
CA SER A 79 -0.36 -0.03 -3.52
C SER A 79 -0.39 -0.38 -5.02
N ALA A 80 -0.66 -1.63 -5.42
CA ALA A 80 -0.79 -2.01 -6.82
C ALA A 80 -2.02 -1.36 -7.49
N LEU A 81 -3.00 -0.88 -6.71
CA LEU A 81 -4.09 -0.02 -7.20
C LEU A 81 -3.56 1.25 -7.87
N ALA A 82 -2.42 1.79 -7.41
CA ALA A 82 -1.80 2.96 -8.02
C ALA A 82 -1.22 2.68 -9.43
N SER A 83 -1.06 1.39 -9.79
CA SER A 83 -0.71 0.96 -11.15
C SER A 83 -1.94 0.68 -12.02
N GLY A 84 -3.17 0.92 -11.54
CA GLY A 84 -4.40 0.61 -12.27
C GLY A 84 -4.73 -0.88 -12.32
N ALA A 85 -4.10 -1.69 -11.46
CA ALA A 85 -4.36 -3.12 -11.36
C ALA A 85 -5.55 -3.42 -10.43
N CYS A 86 -6.05 -4.64 -10.51
CA CYS A 86 -7.07 -5.22 -9.65
C CYS A 86 -6.41 -6.10 -8.57
N LEU A 87 -6.83 -5.93 -7.32
CA LEU A 87 -6.36 -6.78 -6.21
C LEU A 87 -7.22 -8.03 -6.09
N VAL A 88 -6.56 -9.16 -5.81
CA VAL A 88 -7.18 -10.45 -5.41
C VAL A 88 -6.85 -10.74 -3.95
#